data_AF-A0A2M7BSL2-F1
#
_entry.id   AF-A0A2M7BSL2-F1
#
_cell.length_a   1.000
_cell.length_b   1.000
_cell.length_c   1.000
_cell.angle_alpha   90.00
_cell.angle_beta   90.00
_cell.angle_gamma   90.00
#
_symmetry.space_group_name_H-M   'P 1'
#
loop_
_entity.id
_entity.type
_entity.pdbx_description
1 polymer ?
#
loop_
_entity_poly.entity_id
_entity_poly.type
_entity_poly.pdbx_seq_one_letter_code
_entity_poly.pdbx_strand_id
1 'polypeptide(L)'
;MSSNSKTFFYRRYSKNIYVDDAKLFVDSAVTTLNADETTEAKARELSRKHYSALLSNPFENIVVFCGAGTSKSSGGKSMRELWDEVKNLFDEAEFKQLYTNIKLKYPSEDSEKDIEGLLSKAYMAVQVLQGPQT
;
A
#
# COMPACT_ATOMS: atom_id res chain seq x y z
N MET A 1 24.72 36.39 -8.59
CA MET A 1 23.48 35.61 -8.37
C MET A 1 23.01 35.11 -9.73
N SER A 2 23.35 33.87 -10.11
CA SER A 2 22.78 33.23 -11.31
C SER A 2 21.93 32.07 -10.82
N SER A 3 20.62 32.26 -10.78
CA SER A 3 19.69 31.16 -10.50
C SER A 3 19.68 30.24 -11.71
N ASN A 4 20.43 29.14 -11.65
CA ASN A 4 20.25 28.01 -12.57
C ASN A 4 18.89 27.37 -12.28
N SER A 5 17.82 27.89 -12.89
CA SER A 5 16.47 27.37 -12.73
C SER A 5 16.26 26.18 -13.65
N LYS A 6 16.68 24.99 -13.20
CA LYS A 6 16.30 23.73 -13.85
C LYS A 6 14.79 23.57 -13.81
N THR A 7 14.17 23.50 -14.98
CA THR A 7 12.72 23.29 -15.09
C THR A 7 12.47 21.82 -15.43
N PHE A 8 11.95 21.06 -14.46
CA PHE A 8 11.63 19.64 -14.65
C PHE A 8 10.24 19.46 -15.26
N PHE A 9 10.15 18.67 -16.33
CA PHE A 9 8.89 18.32 -17.01
C PHE A 9 8.46 16.88 -16.71
N TYR A 10 9.40 16.01 -16.31
CA TYR A 10 9.12 14.64 -15.87
C TYR A 10 10.25 14.14 -14.96
N ARG A 11 9.91 13.44 -13.86
CA ARG A 11 10.87 12.83 -12.93
C ARG A 11 10.31 11.53 -12.37
N ARG A 12 10.92 10.39 -12.71
CA ARG A 12 10.65 9.07 -12.13
C ARG A 12 11.97 8.33 -11.98
N TYR A 13 12.10 7.41 -11.02
CA TYR A 13 13.33 6.71 -10.59
C TYR A 13 14.46 6.53 -11.65
N SER A 14 14.14 6.14 -12.88
CA SER A 14 15.11 5.92 -13.96
C SER A 14 15.02 6.91 -15.14
N LYS A 15 14.05 7.83 -15.15
CA LYS A 15 13.81 8.72 -16.28
C LYS A 15 13.51 10.18 -15.88
N ASN A 16 14.31 11.10 -16.39
CA ASN A 16 14.23 12.54 -16.11
C ASN A 16 14.17 13.35 -17.40
N ILE A 17 13.19 14.23 -17.53
CA ILE A 17 13.11 15.20 -18.64
C ILE A 17 13.09 16.59 -18.02
N TYR A 18 14.10 17.40 -18.31
CA TYR A 18 14.23 18.76 -17.79
C TYR A 18 14.88 19.69 -18.80
N VAL A 19 14.63 20.98 -18.62
CA VAL A 19 15.27 22.05 -19.39
C VAL A 19 16.20 22.83 -18.46
N ASP A 20 17.43 23.02 -18.92
CA ASP A 20 18.47 23.80 -18.24
C ASP A 20 19.17 24.67 -19.30
N ASP A 21 19.25 25.99 -19.06
CA ASP A 21 19.83 26.98 -19.98
C ASP A 21 19.44 26.79 -21.47
N ALA A 22 18.13 26.69 -21.73
CA ALA A 22 17.51 26.46 -23.05
C ALA A 22 17.87 25.14 -23.77
N LYS A 23 18.55 24.21 -23.08
CA LYS A 23 18.85 22.87 -23.59
C LYS A 23 17.91 21.84 -22.96
N LEU A 24 17.44 20.91 -23.79
CA LEU A 24 16.62 19.80 -23.36
C LEU A 24 17.51 18.64 -22.91
N PHE A 25 17.29 18.17 -21.69
CA PHE A 25 17.95 17.00 -21.13
C PHE A 25 16.94 15.87 -20.94
N VAL A 26 17.27 14.70 -21.48
CA VAL A 26 16.58 13.44 -21.24
C VAL A 26 17.60 12.49 -20.64
N ASP A 27 17.37 12.04 -19.42
CA ASP A 27 18.24 11.09 -18.70
C ASP A 27 19.70 11.58 -18.61
N SER A 28 19.84 12.90 -18.40
CA SER A 28 21.12 13.63 -18.35
C SER A 28 21.87 13.74 -19.69
N ALA A 29 21.29 13.27 -20.81
CA ALA A 29 21.81 13.47 -22.16
C ALA A 29 21.16 14.68 -22.84
N VAL A 30 21.95 15.48 -23.56
CA VAL A 30 21.46 16.63 -24.32
C VAL A 30 20.78 16.14 -25.59
N THR A 31 19.55 16.59 -25.81
CA THR A 31 18.79 16.29 -27.04
C THR A 31 18.89 17.46 -28.01
N THR A 32 19.32 17.19 -29.25
CA THR A 32 19.30 18.16 -30.34
C THR A 32 17.88 18.38 -30.84
N LEU A 33 17.47 19.64 -30.94
CA LEU A 33 16.17 20.05 -31.45
C LEU A 33 16.25 20.31 -32.95
N ASN A 34 15.15 20.08 -33.65
CA ASN A 34 15.00 20.56 -35.03
C ASN A 34 14.82 22.09 -35.02
N ALA A 35 15.20 22.76 -36.11
CA ALA A 35 15.23 24.22 -36.20
C ALA A 35 13.88 24.92 -35.92
N ASP A 36 12.78 24.18 -36.04
CA ASP A 36 11.41 24.71 -35.93
C ASP A 36 10.74 24.44 -34.56
N GLU A 37 11.42 23.74 -33.65
CA GLU A 37 10.85 23.32 -32.36
C GLU A 37 11.46 24.10 -31.18
N THR A 38 10.61 24.63 -30.29
CA THR A 38 11.09 25.21 -29.03
C THR A 38 11.40 24.13 -28.00
N THR A 39 12.45 24.34 -27.18
CA THR A 39 12.91 23.41 -26.15
C THR A 39 11.78 22.98 -25.20
N GLU A 40 10.93 23.92 -24.79
CA GLU A 40 9.80 23.65 -23.90
C GLU A 40 8.69 22.84 -24.57
N ALA A 41 8.39 23.11 -25.85
CA ALA A 41 7.38 22.35 -26.59
C ALA A 41 7.81 20.89 -26.71
N LYS A 42 9.10 20.65 -27.01
CA LYS A 42 9.64 19.30 -27.10
C LYS A 42 9.66 18.57 -25.76
N ALA A 43 10.03 19.27 -24.68
CA ALA A 43 9.99 18.73 -23.33
C ALA A 43 8.56 18.28 -22.93
N ARG A 44 7.54 19.10 -23.26
CA ARG A 44 6.13 18.80 -23.01
C ARG A 44 5.61 17.65 -23.87
N GLU A 45 6.04 17.54 -25.12
CA GLU A 45 5.68 16.43 -25.99
C GLU A 45 6.21 15.10 -25.44
N LEU A 46 7.50 15.06 -25.07
CA LEU A 46 8.15 13.86 -24.52
C LEU A 46 7.56 13.46 -23.18
N SER A 47 7.28 14.42 -22.29
CA SER A 47 6.65 14.12 -21.01
C SER A 47 5.24 13.54 -21.20
N ARG A 48 4.43 14.13 -22.10
CA ARG A 48 3.10 13.60 -22.45
C ARG A 48 3.19 12.20 -23.03
N LYS A 49 4.11 11.94 -23.96
CA LYS A 49 4.32 10.61 -24.53
C LYS A 49 4.66 9.58 -23.44
N HIS A 50 5.48 9.95 -22.47
CA HIS A 50 5.80 9.08 -21.34
C HIS A 50 4.63 8.85 -20.39
N TYR A 51 3.85 9.88 -20.06
CA TYR A 51 2.64 9.73 -19.27
C TYR A 51 1.59 8.88 -19.99
N SER A 52 1.37 9.11 -21.29
CA SER A 52 0.44 8.31 -22.09
C SER A 52 0.86 6.86 -22.15
N ALA A 53 2.15 6.55 -22.38
CA ALA A 53 2.65 5.19 -22.36
C ALA A 53 2.47 4.53 -20.98
N LEU A 54 2.78 5.25 -19.90
CA LEU A 54 2.60 4.77 -18.55
C LEU A 54 1.12 4.49 -18.24
N LEU A 55 0.23 5.44 -18.50
CA LEU A 55 -1.20 5.34 -18.21
C LEU A 55 -1.92 4.35 -19.14
N SER A 56 -1.38 4.11 -20.35
CA SER A 56 -1.91 3.11 -21.27
C SER A 56 -1.62 1.67 -20.86
N ASN A 57 -0.76 1.44 -19.85
CA ASN A 57 -0.55 0.14 -19.24
C ASN A 57 -1.49 -0.02 -18.04
N PRO A 58 -2.67 -0.69 -18.19
CA PRO A 58 -3.63 -0.83 -17.11
C PRO A 58 -3.06 -1.62 -15.93
N PHE A 59 -2.07 -2.51 -16.14
CA PHE A 59 -1.56 -3.38 -15.07
C PHE A 59 -0.50 -2.74 -14.16
N GLU A 60 0.27 -1.74 -14.61
CA GLU A 60 1.31 -1.12 -13.76
C GLU A 60 0.77 -0.02 -12.84
N ASN A 61 -0.40 0.54 -13.14
CA ASN A 61 -1.01 1.61 -12.33
C ASN A 61 -2.18 1.15 -11.46
N ILE A 62 -2.54 -0.13 -11.49
CA ILE A 62 -3.44 -0.70 -10.50
C ILE A 62 -2.57 -1.08 -9.30
N VAL A 63 -2.41 -0.15 -8.37
CA VAL A 63 -2.16 -0.56 -6.98
C VAL A 63 -3.44 -1.23 -6.53
N VAL A 64 -3.45 -2.57 -6.57
CA VAL A 64 -4.55 -3.38 -6.08
C VAL A 64 -4.56 -3.22 -4.56
N PHE A 65 -5.26 -2.21 -4.06
CA PHE A 65 -5.64 -2.11 -2.65
C PHE A 65 -6.79 -3.10 -2.40
N CYS A 66 -6.49 -4.39 -2.43
CA CYS A 66 -7.41 -5.44 -2.01
C CYS A 66 -7.60 -5.36 -0.49
N GLY A 67 -8.55 -4.54 -0.05
CA GLY A 67 -9.09 -4.64 1.31
C GLY A 67 -9.98 -5.88 1.45
N ALA A 68 -10.31 -6.23 2.69
CA ALA A 68 -11.16 -7.39 3.05
C ALA A 68 -12.55 -7.44 2.36
N GLY A 69 -12.99 -6.35 1.73
CA GLY A 69 -14.19 -6.33 0.90
C GLY A 69 -14.07 -7.15 -0.39
N THR A 70 -12.86 -7.31 -0.93
CA THR A 70 -12.61 -8.08 -2.17
C THR A 70 -12.70 -9.60 -1.96
N SER A 71 -12.43 -10.09 -0.75
CA SER A 71 -12.57 -11.50 -0.41
C SER A 71 -14.01 -11.93 -0.12
N LYS A 72 -14.90 -11.01 0.28
CA LYS A 72 -16.30 -11.35 0.61
C LYS A 72 -17.09 -11.89 -0.59
N SER A 73 -16.88 -11.35 -1.79
CA SER A 73 -17.54 -11.83 -3.01
C SER A 73 -17.05 -13.21 -3.47
N SER A 74 -15.92 -13.68 -2.94
CA SER A 74 -15.34 -15.00 -3.22
C SER A 74 -15.54 -16.00 -2.06
N GLY A 75 -16.44 -15.71 -1.12
CA GLY A 75 -16.73 -16.58 0.03
C GLY A 75 -15.85 -16.35 1.27
N GLY A 76 -15.08 -15.25 1.30
CA GLY A 76 -14.34 -14.83 2.49
C GLY A 76 -15.28 -14.37 3.61
N LYS A 77 -15.05 -14.88 4.82
CA LYS A 77 -15.84 -14.55 6.01
C LYS A 77 -15.43 -13.20 6.57
N SER A 78 -16.41 -12.43 7.04
CA SER A 78 -16.16 -11.25 7.87
C SER A 78 -15.62 -11.66 9.23
N MET A 79 -15.00 -10.70 9.92
CA MET A 79 -14.51 -10.91 11.29
C MET A 79 -15.61 -11.38 12.25
N ARG A 80 -16.86 -10.91 12.06
CA ARG A 80 -18.01 -11.36 12.84
C ARG A 80 -18.37 -12.83 12.56
N GLU A 81 -18.36 -13.23 11.29
CA GLU A 81 -18.63 -14.62 10.90
C GLU A 81 -17.53 -15.56 11.40
N LEU A 82 -16.27 -15.14 11.35
CA LEU A 82 -15.15 -15.88 11.95
C LEU A 82 -15.33 -16.03 13.47
N TRP A 83 -15.86 -15.02 14.15
CA TRP A 83 -16.05 -15.04 15.60
C TRP A 83 -17.09 -16.09 15.98
N ASP A 84 -18.22 -16.08 15.28
CA ASP A 84 -19.31 -17.00 15.56
C ASP A 84 -18.89 -18.46 15.28
N GLU A 85 -18.03 -18.69 14.28
CA GLU A 85 -17.43 -20.01 14.05
C GLU A 85 -16.45 -20.44 15.14
N VAL A 86 -15.54 -19.56 15.56
CA VAL A 86 -14.61 -19.86 16.67
C VAL A 86 -15.40 -20.18 17.94
N LYS A 87 -16.45 -19.43 18.26
CA LYS A 87 -17.32 -19.71 19.42
C LYS A 87 -17.99 -21.09 19.32
N ASN A 88 -18.31 -21.55 18.12
CA ASN A 88 -18.92 -22.87 17.92
C ASN A 88 -17.91 -24.03 17.93
N LEU A 89 -16.61 -23.75 17.76
CA LEU A 89 -15.54 -24.75 17.76
C LEU A 89 -14.99 -25.05 19.15
N PHE A 90 -15.13 -24.11 20.09
CA PHE A 90 -14.62 -24.25 21.45
C PHE A 90 -15.76 -24.31 22.47
N ASP A 91 -15.57 -25.10 23.52
CA ASP A 91 -16.48 -25.08 24.66
C ASP A 91 -16.42 -23.71 25.34
N GLU A 92 -17.58 -23.15 25.69
CA GLU A 92 -17.68 -21.81 26.27
C GLU A 92 -16.86 -21.67 27.57
N ALA A 93 -16.70 -22.77 28.31
CA ALA A 93 -15.89 -22.83 29.52
C ALA A 93 -14.39 -22.64 29.23
N GLU A 94 -13.86 -23.32 28.20
CA GLU A 94 -12.46 -23.20 27.78
C GLU A 94 -12.19 -21.80 27.22
N PHE A 95 -13.15 -21.26 26.46
CA PHE A 95 -13.03 -19.93 25.90
C PHE A 95 -13.01 -18.84 26.99
N LYS A 96 -13.84 -18.96 28.03
CA LYS A 96 -13.78 -18.08 29.21
C LYS A 96 -12.47 -18.22 30.00
N GLN A 97 -11.93 -19.43 30.10
CA GLN A 97 -10.62 -19.65 30.73
C GLN A 97 -9.50 -18.97 29.94
N LEU A 98 -9.51 -19.08 28.60
CA LEU A 98 -8.56 -18.39 27.73
C LEU A 98 -8.59 -16.88 27.97
N TYR A 99 -9.78 -16.27 27.98
CA TYR A 99 -9.97 -14.85 28.27
C TYR A 99 -9.44 -14.44 29.65
N THR A 100 -9.66 -15.30 30.66
CA THR A 100 -9.13 -15.08 32.00
C THR A 100 -7.59 -15.11 32.01
N ASN A 101 -6.99 -16.09 31.33
CA ASN A 101 -5.54 -16.28 31.28
C ASN A 101 -4.82 -15.12 30.59
N ILE A 102 -5.40 -14.57 29.51
CA ILE A 102 -4.86 -13.42 28.78
C ILE A 102 -5.29 -12.07 29.38
N LYS A 103 -5.96 -12.08 30.55
CA LYS A 103 -6.46 -10.89 31.26
C LYS A 103 -7.34 -9.99 30.39
N LEU A 104 -8.19 -10.59 29.56
CA LEU A 104 -9.22 -9.90 28.78
C LEU A 104 -10.61 -10.12 29.39
N LYS A 105 -11.44 -9.08 29.30
CA LYS A 105 -12.86 -9.21 29.66
C LYS A 105 -13.56 -10.02 28.55
N TYR A 106 -14.25 -11.07 28.95
CA TYR A 106 -15.09 -11.82 28.01
C TYR A 106 -16.19 -10.90 27.45
N PRO A 107 -16.36 -10.82 26.11
CA PRO A 107 -17.36 -9.95 25.52
C PRO A 107 -18.77 -10.38 25.90
N SER A 108 -19.61 -9.41 26.26
CA SER A 108 -21.07 -9.59 26.37
C SER A 108 -21.70 -9.70 24.99
N GLU A 109 -22.90 -10.27 24.88
CA GLU A 109 -23.58 -10.48 23.59
C GLU A 109 -23.73 -9.19 22.75
N ASP A 110 -23.85 -8.04 23.42
CA ASP A 110 -23.99 -6.71 22.80
C ASP A 110 -22.66 -5.97 22.57
N SER A 111 -21.52 -6.56 22.91
CA SER A 111 -20.21 -5.91 22.75
C SER A 111 -19.54 -6.26 21.42
N GLU A 112 -18.69 -5.36 20.94
CA GLU A 112 -17.92 -5.56 19.72
C GLU A 112 -16.95 -6.74 19.90
N LYS A 113 -17.21 -7.81 19.15
CA LYS A 113 -16.51 -9.08 19.18
C LYS A 113 -15.21 -8.98 18.37
N ASP A 114 -14.14 -8.53 19.03
CA ASP A 114 -12.83 -8.30 18.42
C ASP A 114 -11.92 -9.55 18.51
N ILE A 115 -11.92 -10.37 17.45
CA ILE A 115 -10.99 -11.52 17.35
C ILE A 115 -9.55 -11.06 17.20
N GLU A 116 -9.30 -9.95 16.48
CA GLU A 116 -7.93 -9.50 16.23
C GLU A 116 -7.26 -9.09 17.54
N GLY A 117 -7.98 -8.37 18.41
CA GLY A 117 -7.56 -8.04 19.76
C GLY A 117 -7.32 -9.28 20.64
N LEU A 118 -8.17 -10.29 20.52
CA LEU A 118 -8.00 -11.58 21.21
C LEU A 118 -6.72 -12.29 20.75
N LEU A 119 -6.53 -12.46 19.44
CA LEU A 119 -5.38 -13.15 18.84
C LEU A 119 -4.07 -12.42 19.12
N SER A 120 -4.06 -11.09 19.02
CA SER A 120 -2.89 -10.28 19.30
C SER A 120 -2.40 -10.49 20.73
N LYS A 121 -3.31 -10.44 21.72
CA LYS A 121 -2.95 -10.68 23.13
C LYS A 121 -2.60 -12.14 23.42
N ALA A 122 -3.29 -13.09 22.80
CA ALA A 122 -2.94 -14.50 22.91
C ALA A 122 -1.53 -14.76 22.36
N TYR A 123 -1.20 -14.18 21.21
CA TYR A 123 0.13 -14.28 20.60
C TYR A 123 1.22 -13.69 21.51
N MET A 124 0.99 -12.50 22.08
CA MET A 124 1.90 -11.90 23.06
C MET A 124 2.08 -12.79 24.30
N ALA A 125 1.00 -13.39 24.81
CA ALA A 125 1.07 -14.30 25.95
C ALA A 125 1.89 -15.56 25.63
N VAL A 126 1.73 -16.13 24.43
CA VAL A 126 2.52 -17.27 23.96
C VAL A 126 4.01 -16.92 23.86
N GLN A 127 4.36 -15.75 23.32
CA GLN A 127 5.76 -15.30 23.25
C GLN A 127 6.40 -15.15 24.64
N VAL A 128 5.65 -14.68 25.64
CA VAL A 128 6.12 -14.58 27.02
C VAL A 128 6.30 -15.97 27.65
N LEU A 129 5.42 -16.92 27.35
CA LEU A 129 5.44 -18.28 27.92
C LEU A 129 6.47 -19.20 27.26
N GLN A 130 6.72 -19.06 25.96
CA GLN A 130 7.66 -19.90 25.20
C GLN A 130 9.07 -19.32 25.11
N GLY A 131 9.31 -18.12 25.64
CA GLY A 131 10.55 -17.37 25.46
C GLY A 131 10.76 -16.92 24.01
N PRO A 132 11.65 -15.96 23.75
CA PRO A 132 11.98 -15.57 22.38
C PRO A 132 12.55 -16.78 21.65
N GLN A 133 11.83 -17.29 20.65
CA GLN A 133 12.36 -18.24 19.69
C GLN A 133 13.40 -17.47 18.87
N THR A 134 14.68 -17.71 19.17
CA THR A 134 15.85 -17.26 18.40
C THR A 134 15.85 -17.87 17.02
#